data_AF-A0A9W8UGF8-F1
#
_entry.id   AF-A0A9W8UGF8-F1
#
_cell.length_a   1.000
_cell.length_b   1.000
_cell.length_c   1.000
_cell.angle_alpha   90.00
_cell.angle_beta   90.00
_cell.angle_gamma   90.00
#
_symmetry.space_group_name_H-M   'P 1'
#
loop_
_entity.id
_entity.type
_entity.pdbx_description
1 polymer ?
#
loop_
_entity_poly.entity_id
_entity_poly.type
_entity_poly.pdbx_seq_one_letter_code
_entity_poly.pdbx_strand_id
1 'polypeptide(L)'
;MEPVTPSQFNDMKVAAEALSKILTENDIKFALIGGFAVYLLGGGRSTLDIDVYVDMDINNIRERFKDIVCTADSRFDVDGLKVFFAPGEGKERIPIETLALGSLGLPRTISVFYPDNGTIPVLVPGVLILTKIKRAVQYIGSTRPQSITKYKSDVYDIVHLLDWLNIHDQKIGFSTYEGASTLRLYDAVGKMRNHWLSLGHGENVQLLDDALNEEDALSVKCSAIHFDRN
;
A
#
# COMPACT_ATOMS: atom_id res chain seq x y z
N MET A 1 -13.45 -7.91 -12.03
CA MET A 1 -13.26 -6.46 -11.90
C MET A 1 -12.89 -5.98 -13.28
N GLU A 2 -13.69 -5.08 -13.85
CA GLU A 2 -13.31 -4.42 -15.09
C GLU A 2 -12.11 -3.49 -14.83
N PRO A 3 -11.19 -3.36 -15.78
CA PRO A 3 -10.06 -2.44 -15.64
C PRO A 3 -10.55 -1.01 -15.47
N VAL A 4 -9.88 -0.24 -14.61
CA VAL A 4 -10.11 1.21 -14.49
C VAL A 4 -9.90 1.83 -15.87
N THR A 5 -10.89 2.57 -16.35
CA THR A 5 -10.76 3.27 -17.61
C THR A 5 -9.69 4.37 -17.49
N PRO A 6 -8.95 4.71 -18.56
CA PRO A 6 -7.99 5.82 -18.52
C PRO A 6 -8.58 7.14 -18.00
N SER A 7 -9.88 7.37 -18.25
CA SER A 7 -10.62 8.53 -17.71
C SER A 7 -10.76 8.49 -16.19
N GLN A 8 -11.16 7.35 -15.63
CA GLN A 8 -11.29 7.19 -14.18
C GLN A 8 -9.94 7.35 -13.47
N PHE A 9 -8.86 6.84 -14.06
CA PHE A 9 -7.52 7.03 -13.50
C PHE A 9 -7.10 8.51 -13.48
N ASN A 10 -7.38 9.25 -14.56
CA ASN A 10 -7.12 10.68 -14.60
C ASN A 10 -7.87 11.43 -13.49
N ASP A 11 -9.12 11.05 -13.23
CA ASP A 11 -9.91 11.63 -12.14
C ASP A 11 -9.31 11.32 -10.75
N MET A 12 -8.81 10.09 -10.54
CA MET A 12 -8.07 9.74 -9.31
C MET A 12 -6.75 10.50 -9.18
N LYS A 13 -6.04 10.74 -10.29
CA LYS A 13 -4.83 11.56 -10.29
C LYS A 13 -5.14 13.00 -9.87
N VAL A 14 -6.20 13.60 -10.42
CA VAL A 14 -6.67 14.94 -10.02
C VAL A 14 -7.04 14.98 -8.53
N ALA A 15 -7.73 13.96 -8.03
CA ALA A 15 -8.06 13.84 -6.61
C ALA A 15 -6.80 13.76 -5.74
N ALA A 16 -5.83 12.94 -6.13
CA ALA A 16 -4.57 12.76 -5.42
C ALA A 16 -3.69 14.03 -5.44
N GLU A 17 -3.65 14.75 -6.56
CA GLU A 17 -2.93 16.03 -6.66
C GLU A 17 -3.57 17.11 -5.78
N ALA A 18 -4.90 17.23 -5.80
CA ALA A 18 -5.63 18.16 -4.94
C ALA A 18 -5.41 17.83 -3.46
N LEU A 19 -5.54 16.56 -3.09
CA LEU A 19 -5.29 16.09 -1.73
C LEU A 19 -3.84 16.36 -1.31
N SER A 20 -2.88 16.06 -2.19
CA SER A 20 -1.46 16.27 -1.91
C SER A 20 -1.14 17.72 -1.63
N LYS A 21 -1.67 18.62 -2.47
CA LYS A 21 -1.54 20.07 -2.29
C LYS A 21 -2.10 20.52 -0.93
N ILE A 22 -3.33 20.12 -0.60
CA ILE A 22 -3.99 20.52 0.65
C ILE A 22 -3.19 20.06 1.87
N LEU A 23 -2.73 18.81 1.89
CA LEU A 23 -1.97 18.27 3.01
C LEU A 23 -0.60 18.94 3.14
N THR A 24 0.08 19.22 2.03
CA THR A 24 1.34 19.99 2.02
C THR A 24 1.15 21.41 2.54
N GLU A 25 0.11 22.13 2.11
CA GLU A 25 -0.19 23.50 2.55
C GLU A 25 -0.53 23.59 4.05
N ASN A 26 -0.96 22.47 4.64
CA ASN A 26 -1.29 22.37 6.06
C ASN A 26 -0.17 21.72 6.91
N ASP A 27 1.03 21.57 6.36
CA ASP A 27 2.20 20.95 7.01
C ASP A 27 1.91 19.54 7.59
N ILE A 28 1.07 18.78 6.88
CA ILE A 28 0.77 17.39 7.24
C ILE A 28 1.67 16.49 6.40
N LYS A 29 2.49 15.67 7.06
CA LYS A 29 3.24 14.62 6.37
C LYS A 29 2.28 13.51 5.95
N PHE A 30 2.42 13.02 4.72
CA PHE A 30 1.56 11.98 4.19
C PHE A 30 2.25 11.18 3.09
N ALA A 31 1.67 10.03 2.78
CA ALA A 31 2.02 9.21 1.64
C ALA A 31 0.78 8.48 1.12
N LEU A 32 0.65 8.38 -0.20
CA LEU A 32 -0.34 7.54 -0.83
C LEU A 32 0.11 6.06 -0.71
N ILE A 33 -0.83 5.18 -0.38
CA ILE A 33 -0.59 3.74 -0.26
C ILE A 33 -1.64 2.97 -1.10
N GLY A 34 -1.77 1.67 -0.85
CA GLY A 34 -2.91 0.92 -1.39
C GLY A 34 -2.77 0.57 -2.86
N GLY A 35 -3.89 0.37 -3.56
CA GLY A 35 -3.89 0.00 -4.98
C GLY A 35 -3.43 1.15 -5.88
N PHE A 36 -3.88 2.36 -5.57
CA PHE A 36 -3.55 3.57 -6.35
C PHE A 36 -2.04 3.87 -6.35
N ALA A 37 -1.38 3.74 -5.20
CA ALA A 37 0.08 3.91 -5.13
C ALA A 37 0.84 2.90 -6.01
N VAL A 38 0.39 1.64 -6.07
CA VAL A 38 0.98 0.62 -6.95
C VAL A 38 0.75 0.95 -8.42
N TYR A 39 -0.43 1.47 -8.76
CA TYR A 39 -0.71 1.94 -10.12
C TYR A 39 0.22 3.08 -10.54
N LEU A 40 0.47 4.07 -9.66
CA LEU A 40 1.43 5.15 -9.91
C LEU A 40 2.87 4.65 -10.12
N LEU A 41 3.19 3.45 -9.64
CA LEU A 41 4.46 2.76 -9.87
C LEU A 41 4.43 1.83 -11.12
N GLY A 42 3.47 2.05 -12.03
CA GLY A 42 3.31 1.28 -13.26
C GLY A 42 2.47 0.01 -13.14
N GLY A 43 1.80 -0.22 -12.00
CA GLY A 43 0.93 -1.38 -11.80
C GLY A 43 -0.33 -1.32 -12.65
N GLY A 44 -0.76 -2.46 -13.21
CA GLY A 44 -1.89 -2.52 -14.13
C GLY A 44 -3.27 -2.77 -13.50
N ARG A 45 -3.36 -2.94 -12.17
CA ARG A 45 -4.61 -3.34 -11.51
C ARG A 45 -5.54 -2.16 -11.28
N SER A 46 -6.82 -2.35 -11.58
CA SER A 46 -7.91 -1.44 -11.20
C SER A 46 -8.01 -1.22 -9.69
N THR A 47 -8.18 0.03 -9.26
CA THR A 47 -8.53 0.43 -7.89
C THR A 47 -9.57 1.53 -7.97
N LEU A 48 -10.49 1.59 -7.00
CA LEU A 48 -11.60 2.55 -7.03
C LEU A 48 -11.47 3.64 -5.97
N ASP A 49 -10.54 3.46 -5.04
CA ASP A 49 -10.28 4.26 -3.86
C ASP A 49 -8.84 4.76 -3.83
N ILE A 50 -8.65 5.85 -3.08
CA ILE A 50 -7.35 6.40 -2.75
C ILE A 50 -7.12 6.17 -1.27
N ASP A 51 -6.15 5.32 -0.94
CA ASP A 51 -5.68 5.13 0.43
C ASP A 51 -4.57 6.16 0.72
N VAL A 52 -4.77 7.00 1.73
CA VAL A 52 -3.78 7.99 2.19
C VAL A 52 -3.35 7.70 3.63
N TYR A 53 -2.04 7.66 3.84
CA TYR A 53 -1.40 7.51 5.13
C TYR A 53 -0.94 8.88 5.62
N VAL A 54 -1.44 9.35 6.76
CA VAL A 54 -1.21 10.72 7.25
C VAL A 54 -0.64 10.74 8.66
N ASP A 55 0.23 11.72 8.91
CA ASP A 55 0.78 12.06 10.21
C ASP A 55 -0.25 12.86 11.03
N MET A 56 -1.26 12.14 11.51
CA MET A 56 -2.31 12.65 12.39
C MET A 56 -2.58 11.67 13.54
N ASP A 57 -3.08 12.19 14.66
CA ASP A 57 -3.50 11.37 15.79
C ASP A 57 -4.70 10.51 15.41
N ILE A 58 -4.58 9.21 15.66
CA ILE A 58 -5.63 8.21 15.38
C ILE A 58 -6.98 8.56 16.03
N ASN A 59 -6.98 9.28 17.15
CA ASN A 59 -8.19 9.63 17.89
C ASN A 59 -8.99 10.77 17.25
N ASN A 60 -8.34 11.63 16.47
CA ASN A 60 -8.96 12.81 15.86
C ASN A 60 -8.84 12.87 14.33
N ILE A 61 -8.13 11.91 13.72
CA ILE A 61 -7.82 11.90 12.30
C ILE A 61 -9.05 12.12 11.43
N ARG A 62 -10.19 11.48 11.73
CA ARG A 62 -11.38 11.57 10.86
C ARG A 62 -11.95 12.97 10.79
N GLU A 63 -12.16 13.59 11.95
CA GLU A 63 -12.73 14.93 12.06
C GLU A 63 -11.75 15.96 11.50
N ARG A 64 -10.48 15.89 11.91
CA ARG A 64 -9.45 16.82 11.45
C ARG A 64 -9.18 16.71 9.96
N PHE A 65 -9.06 15.49 9.42
CA PHE A 65 -8.82 15.29 7.99
C PHE A 65 -10.00 15.82 7.17
N LYS A 66 -11.24 15.48 7.55
CA LYS A 66 -12.46 16.01 6.93
C LYS A 66 -12.46 17.54 6.92
N ASP A 67 -12.27 18.16 8.08
CA ASP A 67 -12.37 19.61 8.22
C ASP A 67 -11.35 20.31 7.32
N ILE A 68 -10.12 19.79 7.26
CA ILE A 68 -9.06 20.35 6.41
C ILE A 68 -9.41 20.21 4.92
N VAL A 69 -9.73 19.00 4.45
CA VAL A 69 -9.92 18.76 3.01
C VAL A 69 -11.20 19.40 2.47
N CYS A 70 -12.31 19.32 3.21
CA CYS A 70 -13.60 19.85 2.77
C CYS A 70 -13.67 21.38 2.86
N THR A 71 -12.91 22.00 3.78
CA THR A 71 -12.81 23.47 3.85
C THR A 71 -11.93 24.02 2.73
N ALA A 72 -10.88 23.28 2.34
CA ALA A 72 -9.92 23.75 1.36
C ALA A 72 -10.42 23.61 -0.09
N ASP A 73 -11.22 22.59 -0.41
CA ASP A 73 -11.69 22.34 -1.77
C ASP A 73 -13.09 21.72 -1.77
N SER A 74 -14.04 22.41 -2.41
CA SER A 74 -15.46 22.03 -2.46
C SER A 74 -15.75 20.75 -3.25
N ARG A 75 -14.75 20.21 -3.96
CA ARG A 75 -14.84 18.89 -4.59
C ARG A 75 -14.72 17.77 -3.57
N PHE A 76 -14.21 18.03 -2.36
CA PHE A 76 -14.25 17.05 -1.29
C PHE A 76 -15.57 17.16 -0.52
N ASP A 77 -16.30 16.06 -0.44
CA ASP A 77 -17.54 15.94 0.33
C ASP A 77 -17.49 14.73 1.28
N VAL A 78 -18.46 14.67 2.19
CA VAL A 78 -18.58 13.59 3.16
C VAL A 78 -19.94 12.94 3.09
N ASP A 79 -19.93 11.62 3.02
CA ASP A 79 -21.12 10.77 3.10
C ASP A 79 -20.92 9.76 4.25
N GLY A 80 -21.66 9.99 5.33
CA GLY A 80 -21.47 9.28 6.60
C GLY A 80 -20.09 9.54 7.21
N LEU A 81 -19.26 8.49 7.30
CA LEU A 81 -17.91 8.53 7.86
C LEU A 81 -16.81 8.61 6.78
N LYS A 82 -17.19 8.64 5.50
CA LYS A 82 -16.26 8.55 4.37
C LYS A 82 -16.12 9.91 3.69
N VAL A 83 -14.88 10.23 3.35
CA VAL A 83 -14.55 11.37 2.49
C VAL A 83 -14.55 10.91 1.04
N PHE A 84 -15.07 11.73 0.15
CA PHE A 84 -15.07 11.49 -1.28
C PHE A 84 -14.52 12.70 -2.01
N PHE A 85 -14.04 12.48 -3.23
CA PHE A 85 -13.73 13.52 -4.19
C PHE A 85 -14.68 13.44 -5.38
N ALA A 86 -15.28 14.57 -5.75
CA ALA A 86 -16.17 14.73 -6.89
C ALA A 86 -15.42 15.38 -8.06
N PRO A 87 -15.01 14.61 -9.09
CA PRO A 87 -14.22 15.14 -10.21
C PRO A 87 -15.03 16.00 -11.20
N GLY A 88 -16.34 16.14 -11.01
CA GLY A 88 -17.24 16.96 -11.82
C GLY A 88 -18.61 16.30 -12.04
N GLU A 89 -19.51 17.01 -12.74
CA GLU A 89 -20.85 16.50 -13.06
C GLU A 89 -20.79 15.21 -13.91
N GLY A 90 -21.68 14.25 -13.59
CA GLY A 90 -21.81 12.99 -14.33
C GLY A 90 -20.70 11.97 -14.09
N LYS A 91 -19.74 12.25 -13.20
CA LYS A 91 -18.64 11.34 -12.85
C LYS A 91 -18.84 10.69 -11.49
N GLU A 92 -18.30 9.48 -11.34
CA GLU A 92 -18.33 8.76 -10.07
C GLU A 92 -17.45 9.44 -9.01
N ARG A 93 -17.96 9.48 -7.78
CA ARG A 93 -17.20 9.98 -6.62
C ARG A 93 -16.10 8.99 -6.25
N ILE A 94 -14.92 9.51 -5.93
CA ILE A 94 -13.74 8.72 -5.58
C ILE A 94 -13.61 8.67 -4.07
N PRO A 95 -13.74 7.50 -3.42
CA PRO A 95 -13.53 7.36 -1.98
C PRO A 95 -12.09 7.65 -1.60
N ILE A 96 -11.91 8.42 -0.53
CA ILE A 96 -10.63 8.69 0.11
C ILE A 96 -10.61 7.96 1.46
N GLU A 97 -9.82 6.90 1.56
CA GLU A 97 -9.66 6.12 2.78
C GLU A 97 -8.42 6.62 3.53
N THR A 98 -8.61 7.11 4.75
CA THR A 98 -7.55 7.76 5.53
C THR A 98 -7.05 6.84 6.65
N LEU A 99 -5.73 6.67 6.74
CA LEU A 99 -5.07 5.89 7.79
C LEU A 99 -4.09 6.76 8.59
N ALA A 100 -4.18 6.68 9.91
CA ALA A 100 -3.33 7.43 10.84
C ALA A 100 -1.96 6.78 11.01
N LEU A 101 -0.95 7.58 11.32
CA LEU A 101 0.39 7.12 11.66
C LEU A 101 0.37 5.99 12.71
N GLY A 102 1.07 4.90 12.44
CA GLY A 102 1.13 3.72 13.29
C GLY A 102 -0.14 2.85 13.31
N SER A 103 -1.23 3.27 12.65
CA SER A 103 -2.45 2.48 12.57
C SER A 103 -2.24 1.19 11.78
N LEU A 104 -2.96 0.12 12.16
CA LEU A 104 -2.90 -1.19 11.49
C LEU A 104 -1.47 -1.77 11.35
N GLY A 105 -0.55 -1.35 12.23
CA GLY A 105 0.86 -1.74 12.18
C GLY A 105 1.63 -1.14 11.01
N LEU A 106 1.20 0.01 10.48
CA LEU A 106 1.94 0.82 9.51
C LEU A 106 3.17 1.49 10.15
N PRO A 107 4.19 1.89 9.36
CA PRO A 107 5.44 2.47 9.86
C PRO A 107 5.24 3.79 10.59
N ARG A 108 5.85 3.98 11.77
CA ARG A 108 5.71 5.23 12.55
C ARG A 108 6.42 6.44 11.95
N THR A 109 7.12 6.26 10.84
CA THR A 109 7.75 7.32 10.06
C THR A 109 7.26 7.22 8.62
N ILE A 110 6.99 8.37 8.01
CA ILE A 110 6.54 8.44 6.61
C ILE A 110 7.75 8.78 5.75
N SER A 111 8.24 7.79 5.01
CA SER A 111 9.24 7.97 3.96
C SER A 111 8.56 7.92 2.60
N VAL A 112 8.75 8.96 1.79
CA VAL A 112 8.04 9.13 0.52
C VAL A 112 8.94 8.93 -0.69
N PHE A 113 8.35 8.42 -1.76
CA PHE A 113 8.88 8.37 -3.11
C PHE A 113 7.94 9.17 -4.03
N TYR A 114 8.48 9.85 -5.05
CA TYR A 114 7.70 10.63 -6.00
C TYR A 114 7.82 10.03 -7.40
N PRO A 115 6.80 9.31 -7.89
CA PRO A 115 6.77 8.81 -9.27
C PRO A 115 6.73 9.97 -10.29
N ASP A 116 7.35 9.78 -11.46
CA ASP A 116 7.28 10.62 -12.66
C ASP A 116 7.17 12.15 -12.45
N ASN A 117 8.30 12.81 -12.17
CA ASN A 117 8.46 14.27 -12.04
C ASN A 117 7.60 14.98 -10.96
N GLY A 118 6.90 14.22 -10.11
CA GLY A 118 6.68 14.58 -8.72
C GLY A 118 5.61 15.63 -8.42
N THR A 119 4.48 15.14 -7.92
CA THR A 119 3.48 15.91 -7.14
C THR A 119 2.77 15.04 -6.12
N ILE A 120 2.60 13.75 -6.42
CA ILE A 120 1.92 12.79 -5.54
C ILE A 120 2.96 11.91 -4.83
N PRO A 121 3.17 12.07 -3.51
CA PRO A 121 4.07 11.20 -2.76
C PRO A 121 3.42 9.84 -2.53
N VAL A 122 4.11 8.76 -2.87
CA VAL A 122 3.75 7.40 -2.46
C VAL A 122 4.68 6.92 -1.34
N LEU A 123 4.24 5.96 -0.53
CA LEU A 123 5.13 5.32 0.44
C LEU A 123 6.27 4.62 -0.32
N VAL A 124 7.51 4.75 0.17
CA VAL A 124 8.68 4.15 -0.51
C VAL A 124 8.44 2.66 -0.83
N PRO A 125 8.70 2.19 -2.06
CA PRO A 125 8.28 0.85 -2.51
C PRO A 125 8.76 -0.31 -1.63
N GLY A 126 9.98 -0.23 -1.11
CA GLY A 126 10.56 -1.23 -0.20
C GLY A 126 9.82 -1.37 1.13
N VAL A 127 9.04 -0.37 1.53
CA VAL A 127 8.16 -0.40 2.72
C VAL A 127 6.72 -0.70 2.31
N LEU A 128 6.25 -0.16 1.18
CA LEU A 128 4.91 -0.42 0.65
C LEU A 128 4.66 -1.92 0.44
N ILE A 129 5.64 -2.66 -0.09
CA ILE A 129 5.54 -4.10 -0.29
C ILE A 129 5.28 -4.86 1.03
N LEU A 130 5.91 -4.45 2.13
CA LEU A 130 5.72 -5.09 3.44
C LEU A 130 4.28 -4.91 3.95
N THR A 131 3.64 -3.77 3.64
CA THR A 131 2.22 -3.57 3.97
C THR A 131 1.31 -4.57 3.25
N LYS A 132 1.63 -4.89 1.99
CA LYS A 132 0.90 -5.87 1.17
C LYS A 132 1.15 -7.29 1.63
N ILE A 133 2.42 -7.67 1.85
CA ILE A 133 2.79 -9.01 2.32
C ILE A 133 2.12 -9.32 3.66
N LYS A 134 2.19 -8.40 4.63
CA LYS A 134 1.56 -8.58 5.94
C LYS A 134 0.05 -8.81 5.84
N ARG A 135 -0.63 -8.15 4.90
CA ARG A 135 -2.06 -8.33 4.66
C ARG A 135 -2.33 -9.67 3.96
N ALA A 136 -1.58 -9.97 2.91
CA ALA A 136 -1.75 -11.16 2.10
C ALA A 136 -1.60 -12.46 2.90
N VAL A 137 -0.62 -12.54 3.81
CA VAL A 137 -0.42 -13.73 4.64
C VAL A 137 -1.59 -14.04 5.57
N GLN A 138 -2.43 -13.05 5.90
CA GLN A 138 -3.65 -13.28 6.70
C GLN A 138 -4.74 -14.02 5.92
N TYR A 139 -4.64 -14.06 4.59
CA TYR A 139 -5.62 -14.69 3.71
C TYR A 139 -5.19 -16.06 3.20
N ILE A 140 -3.95 -16.48 3.48
CA ILE A 140 -3.47 -17.83 3.15
C ILE A 140 -4.38 -18.88 3.82
N GLY A 141 -4.85 -19.85 3.05
CA GLY A 141 -5.77 -20.89 3.50
C GLY A 141 -7.22 -20.45 3.71
N SER A 142 -7.57 -19.18 3.45
CA SER A 142 -8.95 -18.72 3.57
C SER A 142 -9.83 -19.29 2.46
N THR A 143 -11.01 -19.79 2.82
CA THR A 143 -12.03 -20.27 1.88
C THR A 143 -13.12 -19.22 1.57
N ARG A 144 -13.09 -18.06 2.26
CA ARG A 144 -14.09 -17.01 2.06
C ARG A 144 -13.82 -16.29 0.74
N PRO A 145 -14.81 -16.16 -0.18
CA PRO A 145 -14.60 -15.56 -1.50
C PRO A 145 -13.94 -14.17 -1.47
N GLN A 146 -14.36 -13.32 -0.53
CA GLN A 146 -13.79 -11.98 -0.39
C GLN A 146 -12.30 -12.01 0.01
N SER A 147 -11.92 -12.90 0.92
CA SER A 147 -10.52 -13.07 1.34
C SER A 147 -9.66 -13.61 0.20
N ILE A 148 -10.18 -14.55 -0.59
CA ILE A 148 -9.50 -15.08 -1.78
C ILE A 148 -9.25 -13.98 -2.80
N THR A 149 -10.25 -13.13 -3.07
CA THR A 149 -10.09 -11.99 -3.98
C THR A 149 -9.05 -11.00 -3.46
N LYS A 150 -9.07 -10.68 -2.16
CA LYS A 150 -8.06 -9.79 -1.54
C LYS A 150 -6.66 -10.38 -1.62
N TYR A 151 -6.50 -11.67 -1.35
CA TYR A 151 -5.22 -12.37 -1.51
C TYR A 151 -4.69 -12.24 -2.95
N LYS A 152 -5.54 -12.52 -3.95
CA LYS A 152 -5.15 -12.40 -5.37
C LYS A 152 -4.72 -10.98 -5.73
N SER A 153 -5.46 -9.96 -5.29
CA SER A 153 -5.10 -8.56 -5.51
C SER A 153 -3.79 -8.20 -4.81
N ASP A 154 -3.57 -8.66 -3.57
CA ASP A 154 -2.32 -8.42 -2.86
C ASP A 154 -1.14 -9.13 -3.55
N VAL A 155 -1.30 -10.38 -3.99
CA VAL A 155 -0.24 -11.10 -4.74
C VAL A 155 0.12 -10.36 -6.02
N TYR A 156 -0.87 -9.87 -6.78
CA TYR A 156 -0.62 -9.05 -7.96
C TYR A 156 0.22 -7.82 -7.62
N ASP A 157 -0.21 -7.06 -6.61
CA ASP A 157 0.50 -5.85 -6.16
C ASP A 157 1.91 -6.19 -5.65
N ILE A 158 2.10 -7.31 -4.92
CA ILE A 158 3.40 -7.74 -4.40
C ILE A 158 4.35 -8.11 -5.54
N VAL A 159 3.91 -8.94 -6.49
CA VAL A 159 4.75 -9.36 -7.62
C VAL A 159 5.17 -8.15 -8.45
N HIS A 160 4.26 -7.21 -8.70
CA HIS A 160 4.58 -5.95 -9.36
C HIS A 160 5.64 -5.14 -8.59
N LEU A 161 5.48 -5.00 -7.27
CA LEU A 161 6.44 -4.27 -6.45
C LEU A 161 7.81 -4.97 -6.39
N LEU A 162 7.86 -6.29 -6.40
CA LEU A 162 9.12 -7.05 -6.46
C LEU A 162 9.87 -6.78 -7.77
N ASP A 163 9.16 -6.86 -8.90
CA ASP A 163 9.73 -6.55 -10.21
C ASP A 163 10.22 -5.09 -10.26
N TRP A 164 9.40 -4.15 -9.79
CA TRP A 164 9.78 -2.74 -9.69
C TRP A 164 11.04 -2.54 -8.86
N LEU A 165 11.15 -3.18 -7.68
CA LEU A 165 12.34 -3.09 -6.82
C LEU A 165 13.58 -3.62 -7.55
N ASN A 166 13.47 -4.78 -8.20
CA ASN A 166 14.58 -5.40 -8.92
C ASN A 166 15.04 -4.55 -10.12
N ILE A 167 14.12 -3.99 -10.91
CA ILE A 167 14.43 -3.11 -12.04
C ILE A 167 15.17 -1.84 -11.60
N HIS A 168 14.85 -1.33 -10.41
CA HIS A 168 15.42 -0.08 -9.89
C HIS A 168 16.59 -0.32 -8.92
N ASP A 169 17.10 -1.54 -8.81
CA ASP A 169 18.16 -1.95 -7.87
C ASP A 169 17.88 -1.53 -6.41
N GLN A 170 16.61 -1.64 -6.02
CA GLN A 170 16.13 -1.40 -4.66
C GLN A 170 15.81 -2.71 -3.94
N LYS A 171 15.77 -2.64 -2.61
CA LYS A 171 15.56 -3.80 -1.75
C LYS A 171 14.44 -3.56 -0.75
N ILE A 172 13.91 -4.64 -0.18
CA ILE A 172 12.86 -4.56 0.85
C ILE A 172 13.42 -3.87 2.10
N GLY A 173 12.70 -2.86 2.59
CA GLY A 173 13.14 -1.97 3.66
C GLY A 173 12.73 -2.43 5.06
N PHE A 174 13.22 -3.59 5.53
CA PHE A 174 12.86 -4.12 6.86
C PHE A 174 13.24 -3.17 8.01
N SER A 175 14.47 -2.64 7.98
CA SER A 175 15.00 -1.73 9.00
C SER A 175 14.25 -0.39 9.05
N THR A 176 13.68 0.03 7.91
CA THR A 176 12.88 1.26 7.80
C THR A 176 11.42 1.07 8.19
N TYR A 177 10.97 -0.16 8.47
CA TYR A 177 9.59 -0.45 8.84
C TYR A 177 9.42 -0.45 10.36
N GLU A 178 9.08 0.70 10.95
CA GLU A 178 8.89 0.85 12.41
C GLU A 178 7.53 0.35 12.94
N GLY A 179 6.64 -0.12 12.05
CA GLY A 179 5.26 -0.51 12.41
C GLY A 179 5.12 -1.92 12.98
N ALA A 180 6.19 -2.71 12.97
CA ALA A 180 6.26 -4.06 13.50
C ALA A 180 7.72 -4.39 13.86
N SER A 181 7.95 -5.37 14.73
CA SER A 181 9.31 -5.87 14.91
C SER A 181 9.81 -6.52 13.61
N THR A 182 11.09 -6.35 13.33
CA THR A 182 11.76 -6.95 12.17
C THR A 182 11.52 -8.46 12.08
N LEU A 183 11.53 -9.15 13.24
CA LEU A 183 11.20 -10.58 13.32
C LEU A 183 9.81 -10.91 12.76
N ARG A 184 8.77 -10.11 13.08
CA ARG A 184 7.42 -10.33 12.55
C ARG A 184 7.35 -10.07 11.05
N LEU A 185 8.20 -9.20 10.51
CA LEU A 185 8.30 -8.94 9.08
C LEU A 185 8.99 -10.11 8.39
N TYR A 186 10.10 -10.61 8.92
CA TYR A 186 10.75 -11.82 8.42
C TYR A 186 9.81 -13.03 8.43
N ASP A 187 9.02 -13.20 9.49
CA ASP A 187 8.02 -14.28 9.56
C ASP A 187 6.94 -14.12 8.49
N ALA A 188 6.45 -12.91 8.24
CA ALA A 188 5.45 -12.68 7.20
C ALA A 188 6.01 -12.94 5.80
N VAL A 189 7.21 -12.44 5.52
CA VAL A 189 7.88 -12.65 4.23
C VAL A 189 8.22 -14.13 4.03
N GLY A 190 8.73 -14.81 5.06
CA GLY A 190 9.02 -16.24 5.05
C GLY A 190 7.77 -17.10 4.82
N LYS A 191 6.64 -16.76 5.46
CA LYS A 191 5.36 -17.43 5.21
C LYS A 191 4.88 -17.28 3.78
N MET A 192 4.99 -16.08 3.20
CA MET A 192 4.63 -15.87 1.79
C MET A 192 5.53 -16.69 0.87
N ARG A 193 6.85 -16.63 1.09
CA ARG A 193 7.86 -17.38 0.33
C ARG A 193 7.57 -18.88 0.33
N ASN A 194 7.37 -19.47 1.51
CA ASN A 194 7.08 -20.91 1.65
C ASN A 194 5.76 -21.29 1.02
N HIS A 195 4.74 -20.42 1.13
CA HIS A 195 3.47 -20.68 0.49
C HIS A 195 3.60 -20.72 -1.03
N TRP A 196 4.29 -19.77 -1.64
CA TRP A 196 4.57 -19.81 -3.08
C TRP A 196 5.41 -21.03 -3.48
N LEU A 197 6.40 -21.41 -2.66
CA LEU A 197 7.15 -22.64 -2.88
C LEU A 197 6.25 -23.88 -2.86
N SER A 198 5.33 -24.00 -1.91
CA SER A 198 4.38 -25.12 -1.83
C SER A 198 3.41 -25.19 -3.01
N LEU A 199 3.14 -24.07 -3.66
CA LEU A 199 2.29 -23.97 -4.84
C LEU A 199 3.07 -24.17 -6.14
N GLY A 200 4.41 -24.29 -6.08
CA GLY A 200 5.26 -24.38 -7.27
C GLY A 200 5.48 -23.05 -8.00
N HIS A 201 5.23 -21.91 -7.34
CA HIS A 201 5.40 -20.56 -7.92
C HIS A 201 6.87 -20.11 -7.82
N GLY A 202 7.79 -20.86 -8.45
CA GLY A 202 9.24 -20.63 -8.36
C GLY A 202 9.69 -19.24 -8.81
N GLU A 203 9.04 -18.67 -9.82
CA GLU A 203 9.34 -17.32 -10.33
C GLU A 203 9.07 -16.24 -9.27
N ASN A 204 7.95 -16.34 -8.55
CA ASN A 204 7.63 -15.39 -7.46
C ASN A 204 8.62 -15.52 -6.29
N VAL A 205 9.08 -16.74 -5.99
CA VAL A 205 10.11 -16.98 -4.97
C VAL A 205 11.44 -16.35 -5.39
N GLN A 206 11.82 -16.50 -6.66
CA GLN A 206 13.04 -15.89 -7.19
C GLN A 206 12.98 -14.36 -7.13
N LEU A 207 11.89 -13.75 -7.61
CA LEU A 207 11.67 -12.30 -7.52
C LEU A 207 11.77 -11.79 -6.08
N LEU A 208 11.20 -12.53 -5.13
CA LEU A 208 11.29 -12.20 -3.71
C LEU A 208 12.73 -12.31 -3.18
N ASP A 209 13.41 -13.40 -3.47
CA ASP A 209 14.79 -13.63 -3.01
C ASP A 209 15.75 -12.57 -3.59
N ASP A 210 15.55 -12.14 -4.84
CA ASP A 210 16.35 -11.09 -5.49
C ASP A 210 16.11 -9.70 -4.87
N ALA A 211 14.92 -9.44 -4.33
CA ALA A 211 14.58 -8.19 -3.68
C ALA A 211 15.05 -8.09 -2.20
N LEU A 212 15.69 -9.14 -1.67
CA LEU A 212 16.23 -9.19 -0.31
C LEU A 212 17.74 -8.86 -0.29
N ASN A 213 18.19 -8.24 0.81
CA ASN A 213 19.61 -8.15 1.13
C ASN A 213 20.10 -9.51 1.67
N GLU A 214 21.40 -9.79 1.65
CA GLU A 214 21.93 -11.08 2.16
C GLU A 214 21.51 -11.37 3.61
N GLU A 215 21.61 -10.39 4.51
CA GLU A 215 21.23 -10.54 5.92
C GLU A 215 19.72 -10.83 6.09
N ASP A 216 18.88 -10.11 5.35
CA ASP A 216 17.43 -10.30 5.38
C ASP A 216 17.04 -11.65 4.79
N ALA A 217 17.70 -12.08 3.71
CA ALA A 217 17.45 -13.36 3.05
C ALA A 217 17.74 -14.55 3.98
N LEU A 218 18.84 -14.48 4.73
CA LEU A 218 19.15 -15.47 5.76
C LEU A 218 18.06 -15.50 6.84
N SER A 219 17.65 -14.33 7.32
CA SER A 219 16.65 -14.21 8.39
C SER A 219 15.27 -14.73 7.96
N VAL A 220 14.82 -14.38 6.76
CA VAL A 220 13.57 -14.87 6.15
C VAL A 220 13.57 -16.39 6.00
N LYS A 221 14.68 -16.97 5.54
CA LYS A 221 14.82 -18.43 5.36
C LYS A 221 14.90 -19.16 6.71
N CYS A 222 15.47 -18.55 7.75
CA CYS A 222 15.50 -19.12 9.10
C CYS A 222 14.14 -19.05 9.82
N SER A 223 13.43 -17.92 9.72
CA SER A 223 12.07 -17.75 10.28
C SER A 223 11.08 -18.82 9.76
N ALA A 224 11.29 -19.26 8.51
CA ALA A 224 10.50 -20.31 7.86
C ALA A 224 10.60 -21.70 8.52
N ILE A 225 11.65 -21.99 9.29
CA ILE A 225 11.92 -23.33 9.87
C ILE A 225 11.12 -23.57 11.17
N HIS A 226 10.64 -22.52 11.83
CA HIS A 226 9.94 -22.65 13.11
C HIS A 226 8.45 -23.04 13.01
N PHE A 227 7.89 -23.19 11.81
CA PHE A 227 6.48 -23.56 11.61
C PHE A 227 6.25 -25.05 11.30
N ASP A 228 7.28 -25.84 11.00
CA ASP A 228 7.16 -27.30 10.78
C ASP A 228 7.26 -28.13 12.08
N ARG A 229 7.23 -27.47 13.24
CA ARG A 229 7.26 -28.12 14.57
C ARG A 229 6.12 -27.64 15.47
N ASN A 230 4.87 -27.78 15.01
CA ASN A 230 3.69 -27.80 15.89
C ASN A 230 2.56 -28.61 15.24
#